data_AF-A0A165HM59-F1
#
_entry.id   AF-A0A165HM59-F1
#
_cell.length_a   1.000
_cell.length_b   1.000
_cell.length_c   1.000
_cell.angle_alpha   90.00
_cell.angle_beta   90.00
_cell.angle_gamma   90.00
#
_symmetry.space_group_name_H-M   'P 1'
#
loop_
_entity.id
_entity.type
_entity.pdbx_description
1 polymer ?
#
loop_
_entity_poly.entity_id
_entity_poly.type
_entity_poly.pdbx_seq_one_letter_code
_entity_poly.pdbx_strand_id
1 'polypeptide(L)'
;MQHLAATRSVASWRYKIQSLLPRPSVSFQVLSDLHLEINKQYSSYDIPVCSPYLILAGDVGRLADSDYNEYRDFLCRQTERFEKVFLVLGNHEFYGLSFAAGLEKAKQLEKEHCFSGRLVLLHQTRFDFDCNCSTSSSLVPPVSPSPLLSPYFSPRSCPCPRVTILGCTLWSQIPDDAKTRAIVKSKIKDFQNIHDWTIDDHNAAHESDVAWLRQQVGLIQRENEATPAHTKKRSGSSLGLESRFRSRSRSRPRNRSILIITHYAPSIAKTSSPRNSKNPWISAFATDLLSVSKRPNTQSEWDGVKVWVFGHTHHTTQFKQDGITVLSNQRGYVLPWKPDPRKRDSAEKDRVDVRKVVRLSG
;
A
#
# COMPACT_ATOMS: atom_id res chain seq x y z
N MET A 1 -56.33 -29.79 -22.23
CA MET A 1 -55.50 -28.64 -21.81
C MET A 1 -54.17 -29.19 -21.31
N GLN A 2 -53.11 -28.99 -22.09
CA GLN A 2 -51.79 -29.57 -21.83
C GLN A 2 -51.01 -28.80 -20.74
N HIS A 3 -50.28 -29.58 -19.95
CA HIS A 3 -49.24 -29.20 -19.00
C HIS A 3 -48.24 -28.17 -19.54
N LEU A 4 -47.84 -27.21 -18.70
CA LEU A 4 -46.51 -26.59 -18.77
C LEU A 4 -45.91 -26.49 -17.36
N ALA A 5 -44.99 -27.39 -17.08
CA ALA A 5 -44.16 -27.42 -15.88
C ALA A 5 -43.10 -26.29 -15.93
N ALA A 6 -42.94 -25.59 -14.81
CA ALA A 6 -41.97 -24.51 -14.67
C ALA A 6 -40.53 -25.06 -14.58
N THR A 7 -39.83 -25.11 -15.70
CA THR A 7 -38.37 -25.31 -15.75
C THR A 7 -37.65 -24.02 -15.37
N ARG A 8 -37.53 -23.76 -14.07
CA ARG A 8 -36.60 -22.73 -13.56
C ARG A 8 -35.17 -23.19 -13.83
N SER A 9 -34.52 -22.54 -14.80
CA SER A 9 -33.15 -22.85 -15.22
C SER A 9 -32.15 -22.80 -14.05
N VAL A 10 -31.51 -23.95 -13.79
CA VAL A 10 -30.42 -24.15 -12.80
C VAL A 10 -29.24 -23.18 -13.02
N ALA A 11 -29.10 -22.62 -14.23
CA ALA A 11 -28.07 -21.63 -14.56
C ALA A 11 -28.29 -20.26 -13.86
N SER A 12 -29.55 -19.87 -13.61
CA SER A 12 -29.89 -18.59 -12.94
C SER A 12 -29.49 -18.60 -11.46
N TRP A 13 -29.67 -19.74 -10.79
CA TRP A 13 -29.27 -19.93 -9.40
C TRP A 13 -27.76 -19.93 -9.21
N ARG A 14 -27.01 -20.57 -10.13
CA ARG A 14 -25.53 -20.61 -10.08
C ARG A 14 -24.89 -19.22 -10.20
N TYR A 15 -25.42 -18.32 -11.04
CA TYR A 15 -24.92 -16.95 -11.14
C TYR A 15 -25.20 -16.11 -9.88
N LYS A 16 -26.38 -16.27 -9.27
CA LYS A 16 -26.73 -15.62 -8.00
C LYS A 16 -25.80 -16.08 -6.87
N ILE A 17 -25.45 -17.37 -6.83
CA ILE A 17 -24.52 -17.93 -5.84
C ILE A 17 -23.09 -17.44 -6.08
N GLN A 18 -22.65 -17.31 -7.33
CA GLN A 18 -21.29 -16.81 -7.65
C GLN A 18 -21.10 -15.32 -7.35
N SER A 19 -22.18 -14.52 -7.34
CA SER A 19 -22.18 -13.13 -6.84
C SER A 19 -22.23 -12.99 -5.32
N LEU A 20 -22.48 -14.10 -4.59
CA LEU A 20 -22.50 -14.14 -3.12
C LEU A 20 -21.17 -14.62 -2.52
N LEU A 21 -20.24 -15.13 -3.33
CA LEU A 21 -18.90 -15.49 -2.87
C LEU A 21 -18.07 -14.23 -2.63
N PRO A 22 -17.39 -14.10 -1.47
CA PRO A 22 -16.55 -12.94 -1.18
C PRO A 22 -15.49 -12.78 -2.27
N ARG A 23 -15.23 -11.53 -2.67
CA ARG A 23 -14.13 -11.24 -3.57
C ARG A 23 -12.82 -11.63 -2.90
N PRO A 24 -11.84 -12.16 -3.65
CA PRO A 24 -10.51 -12.38 -3.12
C PRO A 24 -9.97 -11.07 -2.59
N SER A 25 -9.39 -11.10 -1.40
CA SER A 25 -8.83 -9.92 -0.75
C SER A 25 -7.45 -10.22 -0.20
N VAL A 26 -6.56 -9.24 -0.28
CA VAL A 26 -5.31 -9.22 0.46
C VAL A 26 -5.51 -8.40 1.73
N SER A 27 -4.93 -8.85 2.85
CA SER A 27 -4.90 -8.09 4.09
C SER A 27 -3.50 -7.63 4.44
N PHE A 28 -3.39 -6.44 5.02
CA PHE A 28 -2.13 -5.84 5.44
C PHE A 28 -2.27 -5.33 6.87
N GLN A 29 -1.35 -5.71 7.74
CA GLN A 29 -1.18 -5.07 9.03
C GLN A 29 -0.36 -3.80 8.85
N VAL A 30 -0.78 -2.69 9.47
CA VAL A 30 -0.21 -1.36 9.18
C VAL A 30 0.33 -0.72 10.45
N LEU A 31 1.59 -0.29 10.42
CA LEU A 31 2.26 0.49 11.46
C LEU A 31 3.17 1.55 10.83
N SER A 32 3.43 2.63 11.56
CA SER A 32 4.43 3.64 11.19
C SER A 32 4.90 4.41 12.43
N ASP A 33 5.95 5.22 12.27
CA ASP A 33 6.43 6.15 13.28
C ASP A 33 6.72 5.43 14.62
N LEU A 34 7.39 4.28 14.53
CA LEU A 34 7.71 3.48 15.72
C LEU A 34 8.83 4.12 16.53
N HIS A 35 9.76 4.83 15.88
CA HIS A 35 10.91 5.52 16.50
C HIS A 35 11.67 4.68 17.52
N LEU A 36 12.03 3.45 17.13
CA LEU A 36 12.67 2.50 18.04
C LEU A 36 14.07 2.95 18.48
N GLU A 37 14.72 3.85 17.73
CA GLU A 37 16.00 4.47 18.05
C GLU A 37 15.96 5.36 19.30
N ILE A 38 14.82 6.01 19.58
CA ILE A 38 14.74 7.09 20.58
C ILE A 38 14.92 6.56 22.00
N ASN A 39 14.48 5.33 22.27
CA ASN A 39 14.62 4.68 23.57
C ASN A 39 15.18 3.25 23.46
N LYS A 40 16.00 3.00 22.41
CA LYS A 40 16.67 1.71 22.15
C LYS A 40 15.75 0.49 22.26
N GLN A 41 14.59 0.59 21.62
CA GLN A 41 13.51 -0.39 21.74
C GLN A 41 13.55 -1.49 20.68
N TYR A 42 14.56 -1.49 19.80
CA TYR A 42 14.70 -2.46 18.71
C TYR A 42 14.60 -3.92 19.16
N SER A 43 15.16 -4.30 20.30
CA SER A 43 15.13 -5.68 20.81
C SER A 43 13.84 -6.01 21.56
N SER A 44 13.23 -5.02 22.22
CA SER A 44 12.07 -5.20 23.11
C SER A 44 10.71 -5.04 22.43
N TYR A 45 10.64 -4.35 21.29
CA TYR A 45 9.38 -4.07 20.61
C TYR A 45 8.91 -5.30 19.83
N ASP A 46 7.70 -5.75 20.14
CA ASP A 46 7.04 -6.88 19.50
C ASP A 46 5.81 -6.43 18.71
N ILE A 47 5.66 -6.98 17.49
CA ILE A 47 4.48 -6.78 16.66
C ILE A 47 3.71 -8.10 16.60
N PRO A 48 2.48 -8.17 17.12
CA PRO A 48 1.68 -9.40 17.02
C PRO A 48 1.26 -9.62 15.56
N VAL A 49 1.46 -10.83 15.03
CA VAL A 49 1.06 -11.15 13.64
C VAL A 49 -0.47 -11.23 13.54
N CYS A 50 -1.07 -10.25 12.86
CA CYS A 50 -2.51 -10.19 12.61
C CYS A 50 -2.89 -10.32 11.12
N SER A 51 -1.88 -10.38 10.24
CA SER A 51 -2.00 -10.50 8.78
C SER A 51 -0.72 -11.11 8.20
N PRO A 52 -0.76 -11.81 7.05
CA PRO A 52 0.46 -12.32 6.39
C PRO A 52 1.43 -11.22 5.95
N TYR A 53 0.91 -10.04 5.60
CA TYR A 53 1.71 -8.91 5.13
C TYR A 53 1.75 -7.78 6.15
N LEU A 54 2.95 -7.26 6.42
CA LEU A 54 3.19 -6.09 7.28
C LEU A 54 3.60 -4.89 6.43
N ILE A 55 3.01 -3.73 6.72
CA ILE A 55 3.40 -2.43 6.19
C ILE A 55 4.02 -1.61 7.33
N LEU A 56 5.22 -1.12 7.09
CA LEU A 56 5.95 -0.16 7.91
C LEU A 56 6.09 1.15 7.11
N ALA A 57 5.24 2.14 7.39
CA ALA A 57 5.14 3.37 6.58
C ALA A 57 6.09 4.49 7.05
N GLY A 58 7.36 4.15 7.24
CA GLY A 58 8.45 5.05 7.62
C GLY A 58 8.54 5.39 9.11
N ASP A 59 9.68 5.98 9.48
CA ASP A 59 10.08 6.36 10.84
C ASP A 59 10.03 5.18 11.83
N VAL A 60 10.57 4.05 11.41
CA VAL A 60 10.71 2.85 12.25
C VAL A 60 12.00 2.91 13.06
N GLY A 61 13.08 3.36 12.42
CA GLY A 61 14.44 3.34 12.95
C GLY A 61 15.40 4.22 12.15
N ARG A 62 16.71 3.96 12.26
CA ARG A 62 17.77 4.70 11.56
C ARG A 62 18.70 3.78 10.79
N LEU A 63 19.15 4.22 9.61
CA LEU A 63 20.15 3.51 8.80
C LEU A 63 21.60 3.89 9.18
N ALA A 64 21.78 4.90 10.03
CA ALA A 64 23.10 5.28 10.52
C ALA A 64 23.81 4.10 11.20
N ASP A 65 25.15 4.05 11.09
CA ASP A 65 25.95 2.93 11.60
C ASP A 65 25.74 2.67 13.10
N SER A 66 25.39 3.71 13.86
CA SER A 66 25.09 3.62 15.30
C SER A 66 23.87 2.76 15.64
N ASP A 67 22.95 2.56 14.71
CA ASP A 67 21.70 1.80 14.92
C ASP A 67 21.49 0.69 13.89
N TYR A 68 22.27 0.67 12.81
CA TYR A 68 22.05 -0.20 11.65
C TYR A 68 21.84 -1.66 12.05
N ASN A 69 22.71 -2.21 12.90
CA ASN A 69 22.63 -3.62 13.31
C ASN A 69 21.34 -3.91 14.10
N GLU A 70 20.99 -3.05 15.06
CA GLU A 70 19.78 -3.23 15.88
C GLU A 70 18.50 -3.07 15.03
N TYR A 71 18.51 -2.11 14.10
CA TYR A 71 17.40 -1.86 13.18
C TYR A 71 17.22 -3.04 12.20
N ARG A 72 18.33 -3.51 11.62
CA ARG A 72 18.35 -4.71 10.78
C ARG A 72 17.80 -5.92 11.54
N ASP A 73 18.29 -6.19 12.75
CA ASP A 73 17.83 -7.31 13.57
C ASP A 73 16.33 -7.23 13.90
N PHE A 74 15.84 -6.03 14.21
CA PHE A 74 14.41 -5.80 14.39
C PHE A 74 13.61 -6.21 13.13
N LEU A 75 14.05 -5.78 11.94
CA LEU A 75 13.39 -6.13 10.68
C LEU A 75 13.53 -7.61 10.34
N CYS A 76 14.68 -8.26 10.62
CA CYS A 76 14.88 -9.68 10.33
C CYS A 76 13.84 -10.50 11.10
N ARG A 77 13.64 -10.20 12.40
CA ARG A 77 12.60 -10.84 13.24
C ARG A 77 11.19 -10.65 12.70
N GLN A 78 10.90 -9.53 12.04
CA GLN A 78 9.59 -9.34 11.39
C GLN A 78 9.49 -10.21 10.14
N THR A 79 10.52 -10.25 9.29
CA THR A 79 10.50 -11.10 8.09
C THR A 79 10.47 -12.59 8.39
N GLU A 80 10.90 -13.04 9.57
CA GLU A 80 10.73 -14.43 10.02
C GLU A 80 9.26 -14.80 10.26
N ARG A 81 8.42 -13.83 10.63
CA ARG A 81 7.03 -14.02 11.10
C ARG A 81 5.97 -13.61 10.08
N PHE A 82 6.30 -12.69 9.19
CA PHE A 82 5.43 -12.20 8.11
C PHE A 82 5.87 -12.78 6.76
N GLU A 83 4.93 -13.04 5.85
CA GLU A 83 5.23 -13.53 4.50
C GLU A 83 6.04 -12.50 3.72
N LYS A 84 5.63 -11.22 3.79
CA LYS A 84 6.40 -10.05 3.32
C LYS A 84 6.26 -8.88 4.28
N VAL A 85 7.33 -8.10 4.40
CA VAL A 85 7.37 -6.82 5.09
C VAL A 85 7.64 -5.73 4.05
N PHE A 86 6.72 -4.78 3.92
CA PHE A 86 6.84 -3.62 3.04
C PHE A 86 7.31 -2.43 3.86
N LEU A 87 8.47 -1.87 3.51
CA LEU A 87 9.09 -0.77 4.22
C LEU A 87 9.15 0.48 3.33
N VAL A 88 8.48 1.55 3.74
CA VAL A 88 8.74 2.90 3.23
C VAL A 88 9.79 3.55 4.13
N LEU A 89 10.70 4.32 3.56
CA LEU A 89 11.65 5.14 4.32
C LEU A 89 10.96 6.45 4.74
N GLY A 90 11.03 6.77 6.03
CA GLY A 90 10.76 8.10 6.55
C GLY A 90 12.03 8.93 6.70
N ASN A 91 11.90 10.11 7.27
CA ASN A 91 13.04 11.03 7.47
C ASN A 91 14.00 10.50 8.53
N HIS A 92 13.51 9.82 9.57
CA HIS A 92 14.35 9.25 10.62
C HIS A 92 15.31 8.18 10.09
N GLU A 93 14.92 7.41 9.06
CA GLU A 93 15.82 6.45 8.43
C GLU A 93 17.12 7.10 7.92
N PHE A 94 17.08 8.38 7.52
CA PHE A 94 18.22 9.14 7.02
C PHE A 94 18.98 9.94 8.09
N TYR A 95 18.51 10.00 9.35
CA TYR A 95 19.16 10.82 10.38
C TYR A 95 20.57 10.32 10.68
N GLY A 96 21.55 11.23 10.59
CA GLY A 96 22.99 10.96 10.73
C GLY A 96 23.70 10.57 9.42
N LEU A 97 23.00 10.62 8.29
CA LEU A 97 23.51 10.32 6.96
C LEU A 97 23.14 11.42 5.98
N SER A 98 23.85 11.49 4.84
CA SER A 98 23.31 12.21 3.67
C SER A 98 22.20 11.39 3.03
N PHE A 99 21.29 12.04 2.31
CA PHE A 99 20.20 11.35 1.63
C PHE A 99 20.70 10.26 0.67
N ALA A 100 21.74 10.56 -0.12
CA ALA A 100 22.35 9.60 -1.04
C ALA A 100 22.92 8.37 -0.31
N ALA A 101 23.69 8.57 0.76
CA ALA A 101 24.26 7.47 1.55
C ALA A 101 23.18 6.64 2.25
N GLY A 102 22.14 7.30 2.79
CA GLY A 102 20.98 6.60 3.36
C GLY A 102 20.24 5.76 2.33
N LEU A 103 20.05 6.26 1.11
CA LEU A 103 19.41 5.50 0.04
C LEU A 103 20.23 4.29 -0.41
N GLU A 104 21.56 4.42 -0.49
CA GLU A 104 22.45 3.30 -0.76
C GLU A 104 22.36 2.23 0.33
N LYS A 105 22.40 2.63 1.61
CA LYS A 105 22.23 1.72 2.74
C LYS A 105 20.87 1.04 2.74
N ALA A 106 19.78 1.74 2.44
CA ALA A 106 18.45 1.12 2.34
C ALA A 106 18.39 0.06 1.24
N LYS A 107 19.01 0.33 0.07
CA LYS A 107 19.12 -0.64 -1.03
C LYS A 107 20.00 -1.83 -0.69
N GLN A 108 21.02 -1.65 0.15
CA GLN A 108 21.84 -2.74 0.67
C GLN A 108 21.06 -3.58 1.69
N LEU A 109 20.33 -2.92 2.60
CA LEU A 109 19.48 -3.55 3.61
C LEU A 109 18.50 -4.53 2.96
N GLU A 110 17.74 -4.13 1.94
CA GLU A 110 16.79 -5.02 1.25
C GLU A 110 17.43 -6.33 0.73
N LYS A 111 18.71 -6.30 0.39
CA LYS A 111 19.45 -7.43 -0.18
C LYS A 111 20.07 -8.35 0.86
N GLU A 112 20.01 -8.00 2.15
CA GLU A 112 20.66 -8.81 3.17
C GLU A 112 20.02 -10.20 3.32
N HIS A 113 20.87 -11.21 3.52
CA HIS A 113 20.46 -12.60 3.54
C HIS A 113 19.45 -12.93 4.65
N CYS A 114 19.48 -12.24 5.79
CA CYS A 114 18.55 -12.51 6.90
C CYS A 114 17.08 -12.36 6.47
N PHE A 115 16.79 -11.48 5.50
CA PHE A 115 15.43 -11.19 5.07
C PHE A 115 14.86 -12.25 4.13
N SER A 116 15.68 -13.14 3.57
CA SER A 116 15.25 -14.20 2.63
C SER A 116 14.34 -13.69 1.49
N GLY A 117 14.58 -12.47 0.99
CA GLY A 117 13.76 -11.83 -0.06
C GLY A 117 12.34 -11.41 0.37
N ARG A 118 12.05 -11.41 1.68
CA ARG A 118 10.74 -11.05 2.24
C ARG A 118 10.62 -9.58 2.64
N LEU A 119 11.72 -8.86 2.80
CA LEU A 119 11.71 -7.40 2.90
C LEU A 119 11.54 -6.81 1.49
N VAL A 120 10.64 -5.84 1.35
CA VAL A 120 10.42 -5.08 0.11
C VAL A 120 10.53 -3.60 0.44
N LEU A 121 11.56 -2.97 -0.10
CA LEU A 121 11.77 -1.53 0.03
C LEU A 121 10.86 -0.79 -0.95
N LEU A 122 10.10 0.18 -0.43
CA LEU A 122 9.18 1.00 -1.17
C LEU A 122 9.75 2.41 -1.35
N HIS A 123 10.57 2.56 -2.39
CA HIS A 123 11.15 3.83 -2.82
C HIS A 123 10.95 3.99 -4.32
N GLN A 124 9.78 4.53 -4.69
CA GLN A 124 9.26 4.51 -6.06
C GLN A 124 9.14 3.07 -6.61
N THR A 125 8.58 2.19 -5.76
CA THR A 125 8.44 0.75 -6.04
C THR A 125 6.98 0.38 -6.30
N ARG A 126 6.74 -0.35 -7.40
CA ARG A 126 5.46 -1.03 -7.68
C ARG A 126 5.57 -2.51 -7.33
N PHE A 127 4.60 -3.05 -6.59
CA PHE A 127 4.50 -4.47 -6.27
C PHE A 127 3.10 -4.99 -6.60
N ASP A 128 3.01 -5.97 -7.50
CA ASP A 128 1.75 -6.51 -7.98
C ASP A 128 1.47 -7.87 -7.31
N PHE A 129 0.30 -8.00 -6.69
CA PHE A 129 -0.27 -9.28 -6.29
C PHE A 129 -1.04 -9.84 -7.47
N ASP A 130 -0.43 -10.78 -8.19
CA ASP A 130 -1.02 -11.44 -9.34
C ASP A 130 -1.16 -12.95 -9.11
N CYS A 131 -2.14 -13.57 -9.78
CA CYS A 131 -2.13 -15.02 -9.92
C CYS A 131 -0.93 -15.40 -10.79
N ASN A 132 0.08 -16.07 -10.24
CA ASN A 132 0.93 -16.93 -11.05
C ASN A 132 0.11 -18.15 -11.50
N CYS A 133 -0.78 -17.96 -12.48
CA CYS A 133 -1.26 -19.06 -13.32
C CYS A 133 -0.23 -19.31 -14.43
N SER A 134 1.04 -19.46 -14.05
CA SER A 134 2.09 -19.97 -14.91
C SER A 134 2.09 -21.48 -14.70
N THR A 135 1.64 -22.22 -15.70
CA THR A 135 1.83 -23.66 -15.84
C THR A 135 3.21 -24.08 -15.31
N SER A 136 3.25 -24.87 -14.24
CA SER A 136 4.42 -25.68 -13.90
C SER A 136 4.57 -26.75 -14.97
N SER A 137 5.09 -26.38 -16.15
CA SER A 137 5.65 -27.32 -17.09
C SER A 137 7.07 -27.63 -16.64
N SER A 138 7.20 -28.56 -15.69
CA SER A 138 8.41 -29.36 -15.47
C SER A 138 8.24 -30.16 -14.18
N LEU A 139 7.61 -31.33 -14.29
CA LEU A 139 8.10 -32.56 -13.66
C LEU A 139 7.48 -33.71 -14.47
N VAL A 140 8.37 -34.52 -15.05
CA VAL A 140 8.09 -35.70 -15.86
C VAL A 140 7.11 -36.63 -15.11
N PRO A 141 6.05 -37.15 -15.75
CA PRO A 141 5.19 -38.12 -15.07
C PRO A 141 5.94 -39.45 -14.91
N PRO A 142 5.87 -40.12 -13.73
CA PRO A 142 6.28 -41.51 -13.64
C PRO A 142 5.32 -42.37 -14.48
N VAL A 143 5.90 -43.18 -15.36
CA VAL A 143 5.18 -44.17 -16.16
C VAL A 143 4.74 -45.30 -15.24
N SER A 144 3.43 -45.47 -15.02
CA SER A 144 2.83 -46.77 -14.69
C SER A 144 1.33 -46.79 -15.03
N PRO A 145 0.77 -47.91 -15.53
CA PRO A 145 -0.62 -47.99 -15.95
C PRO A 145 -1.49 -48.59 -14.84
N SER A 146 -2.53 -47.86 -14.42
CA SER A 146 -3.67 -48.44 -13.71
C SER A 146 -4.92 -47.58 -13.95
N PRO A 147 -6.02 -48.12 -14.48
CA PRO A 147 -7.21 -47.35 -14.79
C PRO A 147 -8.20 -47.41 -13.64
N LEU A 148 -8.16 -46.43 -12.74
CA LEU A 148 -9.30 -46.14 -11.86
C LEU A 148 -9.59 -44.64 -11.87
N LEU A 149 -10.84 -44.33 -12.17
CA LEU A 149 -11.43 -43.01 -12.36
C LEU A 149 -11.06 -42.02 -11.24
N SER A 150 -10.23 -41.03 -11.58
CA SER A 150 -10.12 -39.77 -10.83
C SER A 150 -10.78 -38.66 -11.65
N PRO A 151 -11.72 -37.88 -11.10
CA PRO A 151 -12.27 -36.75 -11.82
C PRO A 151 -11.17 -35.70 -11.95
N TYR A 152 -10.70 -35.47 -13.18
CA TYR A 152 -9.87 -34.33 -13.54
C TYR A 152 -10.53 -33.04 -13.03
N PHE A 153 -10.07 -32.56 -11.87
CA PHE A 153 -10.35 -31.21 -11.43
C PHE A 153 -9.61 -30.27 -12.39
N SER A 154 -10.35 -29.76 -13.38
CA SER A 154 -9.92 -28.60 -14.16
C SER A 154 -9.47 -27.51 -13.18
N PRO A 155 -8.29 -26.89 -13.35
CA PRO A 155 -7.82 -25.83 -12.46
C PRO A 155 -8.80 -24.67 -12.58
N ARG A 156 -9.77 -24.63 -11.66
CA ARG A 156 -10.67 -23.51 -11.49
C ARG A 156 -9.78 -22.30 -11.31
N SER A 157 -9.94 -21.33 -12.19
CA SER A 157 -9.32 -20.01 -12.10
C SER A 157 -9.34 -19.55 -10.65
N CYS A 158 -8.18 -19.64 -9.98
CA CYS A 158 -8.06 -19.18 -8.63
C CYS A 158 -8.39 -17.69 -8.68
N PRO A 159 -9.47 -17.23 -8.03
CA PRO A 159 -9.75 -15.82 -8.05
C PRO A 159 -8.67 -15.20 -7.16
N CYS A 160 -7.58 -14.71 -7.74
CA CYS A 160 -6.59 -13.95 -6.97
C CYS A 160 -7.01 -12.49 -6.91
N PRO A 161 -6.70 -11.80 -5.82
CA PRO A 161 -6.93 -10.37 -5.72
C PRO A 161 -5.97 -9.64 -6.67
N ARG A 162 -6.48 -8.90 -7.66
CA ARG A 162 -5.67 -7.97 -8.47
C ARG A 162 -5.42 -6.72 -7.65
N VAL A 163 -4.40 -6.75 -6.81
CA VAL A 163 -4.01 -5.63 -5.94
C VAL A 163 -2.59 -5.19 -6.31
N THR A 164 -2.35 -3.90 -6.32
CA THR A 164 -1.01 -3.33 -6.52
C THR A 164 -0.68 -2.38 -5.40
N ILE A 165 0.53 -2.52 -4.87
CA ILE A 165 1.15 -1.56 -3.97
C ILE A 165 2.00 -0.61 -4.80
N LEU A 166 1.83 0.69 -4.55
CA LEU A 166 2.77 1.73 -4.95
C LEU A 166 3.32 2.35 -3.68
N GLY A 167 4.63 2.51 -3.56
CA GLY A 167 5.16 3.20 -2.39
C GLY A 167 6.46 3.95 -2.63
N CYS A 168 6.57 5.08 -1.94
CA CYS A 168 7.69 6.00 -1.92
C CYS A 168 7.65 6.79 -0.60
N THR A 169 8.71 7.53 -0.27
CA THR A 169 8.70 8.39 0.91
C THR A 169 7.63 9.48 0.80
N LEU A 170 7.45 10.04 -0.40
CA LEU A 170 6.64 11.21 -0.70
C LEU A 170 7.03 12.36 0.24
N TRP A 171 8.19 12.97 0.04
CA TRP A 171 8.50 14.20 0.77
C TRP A 171 7.39 15.24 0.59
N SER A 172 7.14 16.08 1.58
CA SER A 172 6.12 17.14 1.49
C SER A 172 6.56 18.28 0.56
N GLN A 173 5.62 19.12 0.12
CA GLN A 173 5.95 20.30 -0.68
C GLN A 173 6.08 21.52 0.23
N ILE A 174 7.27 22.13 0.25
CA ILE A 174 7.50 23.38 0.98
C ILE A 174 7.33 24.54 -0.01
N PRO A 175 6.40 25.49 0.26
CA PRO A 175 6.23 26.67 -0.57
C PRO A 175 7.54 27.46 -0.74
N ASP A 176 7.75 28.00 -1.94
CA ASP A 176 8.98 28.71 -2.27
C ASP A 176 9.08 30.13 -1.68
N ASP A 177 8.13 30.51 -0.81
CA ASP A 177 8.19 31.81 -0.15
C ASP A 177 9.30 31.86 0.91
N ALA A 178 10.12 32.91 0.85
CA ALA A 178 11.32 33.03 1.69
C ALA A 178 11.03 32.94 3.20
N LYS A 179 9.86 33.41 3.64
CA LYS A 179 9.46 33.40 5.05
C LYS A 179 9.17 31.98 5.53
N THR A 180 8.37 31.22 4.79
CA THR A 180 8.08 29.82 5.09
C THR A 180 9.35 28.99 5.04
N ARG A 181 10.17 29.14 4.00
CA ARG A 181 11.45 28.44 3.88
C ARG A 181 12.36 28.68 5.09
N ALA A 182 12.50 29.93 5.54
CA ALA A 182 13.32 30.25 6.71
C ALA A 182 12.78 29.61 8.00
N ILE A 183 11.47 29.67 8.22
CA ILE A 183 10.83 29.07 9.40
C ILE A 183 10.95 27.54 9.37
N VAL A 184 10.67 26.91 8.23
CA VAL A 184 10.76 25.46 8.03
C VAL A 184 12.19 24.98 8.26
N LYS A 185 13.19 25.62 7.63
CA LYS A 185 14.62 25.27 7.83
C LYS A 185 15.04 25.36 9.31
N SER A 186 14.50 26.33 10.05
CA SER A 186 14.81 26.52 11.46
C SER A 186 14.12 25.50 12.37
N LYS A 187 12.87 25.13 12.07
CA LYS A 187 12.01 24.33 12.97
C LYS A 187 12.03 22.84 12.68
N ILE A 188 12.23 22.44 11.44
CA ILE A 188 12.18 21.05 11.02
C ILE A 188 13.57 20.42 11.18
N LYS A 189 13.60 19.29 11.88
CA LYS A 189 14.85 18.60 12.26
C LYS A 189 15.50 17.87 11.09
N ASP A 190 14.75 17.60 10.03
CA ASP A 190 15.26 16.93 8.84
C ASP A 190 16.44 17.69 8.22
N PHE A 191 16.30 19.02 8.10
CA PHE A 191 17.36 19.91 7.61
C PHE A 191 18.54 20.11 8.57
N GLN A 192 18.50 19.48 9.75
CA GLN A 192 19.58 19.49 10.74
C GLN A 192 20.23 18.11 10.86
N ASN A 193 19.43 17.05 10.73
CA ASN A 193 19.85 15.68 11.01
C ASN A 193 20.17 14.87 9.75
N ILE A 194 19.69 15.28 8.57
CA ILE A 194 20.08 14.70 7.29
C ILE A 194 21.18 15.58 6.71
N HIS A 195 22.36 15.01 6.50
CA HIS A 195 23.54 15.77 6.07
C HIS A 195 23.31 16.33 4.67
N ASP A 196 23.64 17.61 4.51
CA ASP A 196 23.54 18.38 3.26
C ASP A 196 22.14 18.43 2.63
N TRP A 197 21.09 18.05 3.37
CA TRP A 197 19.72 18.08 2.86
C TRP A 197 19.16 19.50 2.86
N THR A 198 18.86 20.01 1.67
CA THR A 198 18.26 21.35 1.51
C THR A 198 16.76 21.27 1.27
N ILE A 199 16.08 22.42 1.37
CA ILE A 199 14.66 22.52 0.98
C ILE A 199 14.48 22.25 -0.52
N ASP A 200 15.48 22.57 -1.34
CA ASP A 200 15.41 22.34 -2.78
C ASP A 200 15.52 20.85 -3.10
N ASP A 201 16.41 20.12 -2.40
CA ASP A 201 16.49 18.66 -2.50
C ASP A 201 15.18 18.00 -2.04
N HIS A 202 14.61 18.50 -0.94
CA HIS A 202 13.32 18.05 -0.39
C HIS A 202 12.18 18.21 -1.39
N ASN A 203 12.07 19.40 -2.00
CA ASN A 203 11.06 19.68 -3.01
C ASN A 203 11.30 18.90 -4.31
N ALA A 204 12.56 18.74 -4.75
CA ALA A 204 12.88 17.93 -5.92
C ALA A 204 12.52 16.45 -5.71
N ALA A 205 12.76 15.90 -4.51
CA ALA A 205 12.34 14.55 -4.15
C ALA A 205 10.81 14.41 -4.10
N HIS A 206 10.10 15.41 -3.56
CA HIS A 206 8.64 15.48 -3.61
C HIS A 206 8.12 15.41 -5.06
N GLU A 207 8.64 16.25 -5.94
CA GLU A 207 8.23 16.31 -7.35
C GLU A 207 8.48 14.97 -8.07
N SER A 208 9.62 14.35 -7.82
CA SER A 208 9.96 13.02 -8.34
C SER A 208 8.95 11.96 -7.91
N ASP A 209 8.65 11.90 -6.61
CA ASP A 209 7.71 10.92 -6.04
C ASP A 209 6.28 11.11 -6.57
N VAL A 210 5.81 12.36 -6.66
CA VAL A 210 4.48 12.67 -7.20
C VAL A 210 4.39 12.33 -8.68
N ALA A 211 5.40 12.68 -9.48
CA ALA A 211 5.43 12.36 -10.90
C ALA A 211 5.40 10.84 -11.13
N TRP A 212 6.18 10.09 -10.34
CA TRP A 212 6.21 8.64 -10.39
C TRP A 212 4.86 8.02 -10.00
N LEU A 213 4.24 8.47 -8.90
CA LEU A 213 2.91 7.99 -8.47
C LEU A 213 1.85 8.20 -9.55
N ARG A 214 1.78 9.41 -10.12
CA ARG A 214 0.86 9.75 -11.21
C ARG A 214 1.06 8.85 -12.42
N GLN A 215 2.31 8.65 -12.81
CA GLN A 215 2.67 7.79 -13.94
C GLN A 215 2.20 6.35 -13.71
N GLN A 216 2.46 5.78 -12.53
CA GLN A 216 2.08 4.40 -12.19
C GLN A 216 0.57 4.21 -12.11
N VAL A 217 -0.15 5.14 -11.48
CA VAL A 217 -1.61 5.10 -11.44
C VAL A 217 -2.19 5.16 -12.85
N GLY A 218 -1.69 6.05 -13.71
CA GLY A 218 -2.11 6.14 -15.11
C GLY A 218 -1.78 4.87 -15.93
N LEU A 219 -0.66 4.20 -15.66
CA LEU A 219 -0.33 2.90 -16.29
C LEU A 219 -1.35 1.83 -15.89
N ILE A 220 -1.67 1.72 -14.61
CA ILE A 220 -2.62 0.74 -14.09
C ILE A 220 -4.04 1.00 -14.62
N GLN A 221 -4.44 2.28 -14.76
CA GLN A 221 -5.70 2.64 -15.38
C GLN A 221 -5.78 2.15 -16.83
N ARG A 222 -4.73 2.37 -17.64
CA ARG A 222 -4.65 1.84 -19.01
C ARG A 222 -4.65 0.32 -19.06
N GLU A 223 -3.96 -0.36 -18.14
CA GLU A 223 -4.00 -1.83 -18.02
C GLU A 223 -5.42 -2.35 -17.75
N ASN A 224 -6.18 -1.63 -16.92
CA ASN A 224 -7.57 -1.95 -16.62
C ASN A 224 -8.49 -1.73 -17.84
N GLU A 225 -8.27 -0.67 -18.61
CA GLU A 225 -9.04 -0.38 -19.84
C GLU A 225 -8.74 -1.36 -20.98
N ALA A 226 -7.47 -1.74 -21.15
CA ALA A 226 -7.02 -2.67 -22.18
C ALA A 226 -7.48 -4.12 -21.95
N THR A 227 -7.93 -4.45 -20.73
CA THR A 227 -8.51 -5.76 -20.44
C THR A 227 -9.90 -5.85 -21.13
N PRO A 228 -10.13 -6.73 -22.13
CA PRO A 228 -11.27 -6.60 -23.03
C PRO A 228 -12.63 -6.71 -22.31
N ALA A 229 -13.32 -5.58 -22.13
CA ALA A 229 -14.77 -5.56 -22.09
C ALA A 229 -15.26 -5.83 -23.52
N HIS A 230 -15.63 -7.08 -23.81
CA HIS A 230 -16.18 -7.57 -25.08
C HIS A 230 -16.61 -6.47 -26.07
N THR A 231 -15.81 -6.27 -27.12
CA THR A 231 -16.22 -5.55 -28.33
C THR A 231 -17.53 -6.18 -28.80
N LYS A 232 -18.64 -5.41 -28.74
CA LYS A 232 -19.86 -5.76 -29.47
C LYS A 232 -19.49 -5.76 -30.95
N LYS A 233 -19.20 -6.93 -31.52
CA LYS A 233 -19.25 -7.10 -32.98
C LYS A 233 -20.66 -6.70 -33.41
N ARG A 234 -20.80 -5.57 -34.09
CA ARG A 234 -21.95 -5.32 -34.96
C ARG A 234 -21.82 -6.34 -36.09
N SER A 235 -22.44 -7.50 -35.93
CA SER A 235 -22.63 -8.43 -37.04
C SER A 235 -23.76 -7.89 -37.89
N GLY A 236 -23.40 -7.32 -39.04
CA GLY A 236 -24.27 -7.32 -40.19
C GLY A 236 -24.57 -8.77 -40.61
N SER A 237 -25.82 -8.96 -41.03
CA SER A 237 -26.46 -10.16 -41.56
C SER A 237 -25.60 -11.12 -42.37
N SER A 238 -25.65 -12.41 -42.02
CA SER A 238 -26.00 -13.48 -42.98
C SER A 238 -26.32 -14.78 -42.23
N LEU A 239 -27.27 -15.51 -42.79
CA LEU A 239 -27.94 -16.71 -42.27
C LEU A 239 -26.97 -17.87 -42.08
N GLY A 240 -27.15 -18.62 -40.98
CA GLY A 240 -26.42 -19.86 -40.71
C GLY A 240 -26.84 -20.48 -39.38
N LEU A 241 -27.79 -21.40 -39.45
CA LEU A 241 -28.29 -22.20 -38.34
C LEU A 241 -27.26 -23.29 -37.99
N GLU A 242 -26.42 -23.05 -36.99
CA GLU A 242 -25.73 -24.14 -36.29
C GLU A 242 -25.78 -23.95 -34.77
N SER A 243 -26.39 -24.95 -34.13
CA SER A 243 -26.45 -25.12 -32.68
C SER A 243 -25.04 -25.44 -32.15
N ARG A 244 -24.45 -24.49 -31.42
CA ARG A 244 -23.32 -24.73 -30.52
C ARG A 244 -23.57 -24.04 -29.18
N PHE A 245 -23.95 -24.82 -28.18
CA PHE A 245 -23.94 -24.44 -26.77
C PHE A 245 -22.49 -24.13 -26.34
N ARG A 246 -22.05 -22.87 -26.51
CA ARG A 246 -20.88 -22.33 -25.83
C ARG A 246 -21.34 -21.69 -24.53
N SER A 247 -21.12 -22.37 -23.41
CA SER A 247 -21.25 -21.80 -22.07
C SER A 247 -20.18 -20.71 -21.87
N ARG A 248 -20.47 -19.48 -22.32
CA ARG A 248 -19.65 -18.30 -22.05
C ARG A 248 -19.82 -17.93 -20.58
N SER A 249 -18.89 -18.38 -19.75
CA SER A 249 -18.65 -17.82 -18.41
C SER A 249 -18.35 -16.33 -18.56
N ARG A 250 -19.29 -15.47 -18.11
CA ARG A 250 -19.13 -14.01 -18.10
C ARG A 250 -18.37 -13.60 -16.85
N SER A 251 -17.04 -13.68 -16.86
CA SER A 251 -16.24 -12.93 -15.89
C SER A 251 -16.10 -11.50 -16.36
N ARG A 252 -16.69 -10.53 -15.64
CA ARG A 252 -16.34 -9.11 -15.82
C ARG A 252 -14.83 -8.95 -15.67
N PRO A 253 -14.13 -8.18 -16.53
CA PRO A 253 -12.74 -7.82 -16.27
C PRO A 253 -12.67 -7.16 -14.89
N ARG A 254 -11.76 -7.67 -14.04
CA ARG A 254 -11.55 -7.16 -12.69
C ARG A 254 -10.51 -6.06 -12.76
N ASN A 255 -10.91 -4.83 -12.40
CA ASN A 255 -10.01 -3.70 -12.30
C ASN A 255 -9.08 -3.92 -11.10
N ARG A 256 -7.78 -3.73 -11.34
CA ARG A 256 -6.73 -3.74 -10.32
C ARG A 256 -7.00 -2.63 -9.30
N SER A 257 -7.04 -3.00 -8.02
CA SER A 257 -7.15 -2.05 -6.92
C SER A 257 -5.76 -1.61 -6.46
N ILE A 258 -5.59 -0.30 -6.24
CA ILE A 258 -4.29 0.28 -5.85
C ILE A 258 -4.30 0.60 -4.35
N LEU A 259 -3.23 0.19 -3.66
CA LEU A 259 -2.82 0.61 -2.33
C LEU A 259 -1.61 1.53 -2.48
N ILE A 260 -1.71 2.79 -2.09
CA ILE A 260 -0.55 3.68 -2.00
C ILE A 260 -0.03 3.68 -0.56
N ILE A 261 1.27 3.62 -0.38
CA ILE A 261 1.93 3.69 0.93
C ILE A 261 3.00 4.77 0.86
N THR A 262 2.85 5.81 1.67
CA THR A 262 3.81 6.91 1.76
C THR A 262 4.27 7.13 3.19
N HIS A 263 5.35 7.88 3.38
CA HIS A 263 5.69 8.34 4.71
C HIS A 263 4.97 9.65 5.02
N TYR A 264 5.11 10.69 4.19
CA TYR A 264 4.38 11.93 4.46
C TYR A 264 2.91 11.84 4.06
N ALA A 265 2.11 12.68 4.69
CA ALA A 265 0.68 12.72 4.51
C ALA A 265 0.27 13.29 3.12
N PRO A 266 -0.67 12.64 2.41
CA PRO A 266 -1.12 13.06 1.07
C PRO A 266 -2.22 14.13 1.09
N SER A 267 -2.60 14.60 2.27
CA SER A 267 -3.45 15.78 2.44
C SER A 267 -3.04 16.54 3.69
N ILE A 268 -3.23 17.87 3.70
CA ILE A 268 -3.04 18.70 4.89
C ILE A 268 -4.22 18.55 5.86
N ALA A 269 -5.42 18.34 5.34
CA ALA A 269 -6.63 18.23 6.15
C ALA A 269 -6.76 16.82 6.75
N LYS A 270 -7.11 16.76 8.05
CA LYS A 270 -7.44 15.52 8.80
C LYS A 270 -6.29 14.51 8.98
N THR A 271 -5.08 14.82 8.54
CA THR A 271 -3.90 13.95 8.63
C THR A 271 -2.97 14.29 9.77
N SER A 272 -3.12 15.47 10.39
CA SER A 272 -2.33 15.91 11.54
C SER A 272 -3.24 16.27 12.71
N SER A 273 -2.67 16.27 13.92
CA SER A 273 -3.40 16.75 15.10
C SER A 273 -3.98 18.15 14.87
N PRO A 274 -5.26 18.42 15.20
CA PRO A 274 -5.86 19.74 15.04
C PRO A 274 -5.12 20.87 15.77
N ARG A 275 -4.33 20.53 16.79
CA ARG A 275 -3.49 21.50 17.53
C ARG A 275 -2.36 22.07 16.67
N ASN A 276 -1.93 21.35 15.64
CA ASN A 276 -0.85 21.74 14.75
C ASN A 276 -1.33 22.51 13.51
N SER A 277 -2.65 22.64 13.30
CA SER A 277 -3.24 23.19 12.08
C SER A 277 -2.92 24.67 11.83
N LYS A 278 -2.42 25.39 12.84
CA LYS A 278 -2.08 26.82 12.77
C LYS A 278 -0.57 27.08 12.70
N ASN A 279 0.26 26.04 12.70
CA ASN A 279 1.70 26.22 12.71
C ASN A 279 2.20 26.65 11.31
N PRO A 280 3.07 27.67 11.22
CA PRO A 280 3.53 28.20 9.92
C PRO A 280 4.44 27.24 9.14
N TRP A 281 4.86 26.13 9.73
CA TRP A 281 5.69 25.10 9.09
C TRP A 281 4.92 23.80 8.80
N ILE A 282 3.57 23.83 8.83
CA ILE A 282 2.74 22.63 8.60
C ILE A 282 2.97 21.99 7.23
N SER A 283 3.36 22.78 6.22
CA SER A 283 3.70 22.29 4.88
C SER A 283 4.86 21.32 4.87
N ALA A 284 5.69 21.29 5.92
CA ALA A 284 6.76 20.32 6.04
C ALA A 284 6.26 18.92 6.38
N PHE A 285 5.04 18.74 6.90
CA PHE A 285 4.53 17.43 7.33
C PHE A 285 3.57 16.78 6.34
N ALA A 286 2.99 17.55 5.43
CA ALA A 286 1.94 17.10 4.53
C ALA A 286 1.94 17.90 3.23
N THR A 287 1.54 17.24 2.15
CA THR A 287 1.26 17.85 0.85
C THR A 287 -0.20 17.58 0.47
N ASP A 288 -0.84 18.44 -0.30
CA ASP A 288 -2.26 18.29 -0.64
C ASP A 288 -2.46 17.75 -2.05
N LEU A 289 -2.41 16.42 -2.18
CA LEU A 289 -2.61 15.71 -3.45
C LEU A 289 -4.07 15.29 -3.66
N LEU A 290 -4.84 15.20 -2.58
CA LEU A 290 -6.21 14.68 -2.61
C LEU A 290 -7.28 15.77 -2.79
N SER A 291 -6.97 17.05 -2.60
CA SER A 291 -7.94 18.14 -2.80
C SER A 291 -7.97 18.65 -4.26
N VAL A 292 -6.88 18.47 -5.00
CA VAL A 292 -6.68 18.99 -6.36
C VAL A 292 -7.58 18.28 -7.39
N SER A 293 -8.10 17.10 -7.06
CA SER A 293 -8.93 16.27 -7.96
C SER A 293 -10.36 16.81 -8.20
N LYS A 294 -10.71 18.03 -7.73
CA LYS A 294 -12.06 18.60 -7.80
C LYS A 294 -12.41 19.39 -9.07
N ARG A 295 -11.66 19.26 -10.17
CA ARG A 295 -12.09 19.89 -11.43
C ARG A 295 -13.38 19.21 -11.94
N PRO A 296 -14.48 19.94 -12.18
CA PRO A 296 -15.71 19.34 -12.67
C PRO A 296 -15.47 18.71 -14.07
N ASN A 297 -15.97 17.49 -14.26
CA ASN A 297 -15.92 16.68 -15.48
C ASN A 297 -14.56 16.04 -15.86
N THR A 298 -13.56 15.99 -14.97
CA THR A 298 -12.36 15.16 -15.18
C THR A 298 -12.40 13.90 -14.33
N GLN A 299 -11.97 12.76 -14.89
CA GLN A 299 -11.69 11.54 -14.12
C GLN A 299 -10.78 11.90 -12.93
N SER A 300 -11.09 11.39 -11.74
CA SER A 300 -10.22 11.61 -10.56
C SER A 300 -8.81 11.14 -10.90
N GLU A 301 -7.82 12.00 -10.66
CA GLU A 301 -6.39 11.73 -10.88
C GLU A 301 -5.96 10.40 -10.25
N TRP A 302 -6.57 10.08 -9.11
CA TRP A 302 -6.29 8.91 -8.29
C TRP A 302 -7.32 7.78 -8.48
N ASP A 303 -8.00 7.72 -9.63
CA ASP A 303 -8.94 6.63 -9.90
C ASP A 303 -8.24 5.26 -9.85
N GLY A 304 -8.93 4.26 -9.30
CA GLY A 304 -8.38 2.93 -9.00
C GLY A 304 -7.70 2.83 -7.62
N VAL A 305 -7.27 3.94 -7.02
CA VAL A 305 -6.77 3.96 -5.63
C VAL A 305 -7.90 3.70 -4.66
N LYS A 306 -7.74 2.68 -3.81
CA LYS A 306 -8.75 2.29 -2.80
C LYS A 306 -8.32 2.65 -1.39
N VAL A 307 -7.02 2.58 -1.13
CA VAL A 307 -6.44 2.90 0.17
C VAL A 307 -5.14 3.67 -0.03
N TRP A 308 -4.92 4.66 0.83
CA TRP A 308 -3.66 5.39 0.96
C TRP A 308 -3.21 5.37 2.41
N VAL A 309 -2.10 4.70 2.69
CA VAL A 309 -1.47 4.60 4.01
C VAL A 309 -0.37 5.66 4.13
N PHE A 310 -0.27 6.34 5.28
CA PHE A 310 0.78 7.33 5.55
C PHE A 310 1.27 7.36 7.02
N GLY A 311 2.45 7.94 7.24
CA GLY A 311 3.16 8.15 8.52
C GLY A 311 3.38 9.64 8.89
N HIS A 312 4.52 9.94 9.51
CA HIS A 312 5.18 11.24 9.73
C HIS A 312 4.53 12.25 10.70
N THR A 313 3.22 12.18 10.90
CA THR A 313 2.46 13.23 11.63
C THR A 313 2.28 12.96 13.12
N HIS A 314 2.68 11.77 13.57
CA HIS A 314 2.36 11.13 14.85
C HIS A 314 0.88 11.15 15.21
N HIS A 315 0.01 11.15 14.21
CA HIS A 315 -1.43 11.18 14.39
C HIS A 315 -2.07 9.98 13.68
N THR A 316 -2.77 9.15 14.46
CA THR A 316 -3.55 8.01 13.94
C THR A 316 -4.92 8.49 13.48
N THR A 317 -5.25 8.26 12.21
CA THR A 317 -6.52 8.69 11.63
C THR A 317 -7.00 7.71 10.55
N GLN A 318 -8.31 7.67 10.33
CA GLN A 318 -8.90 6.97 9.20
C GLN A 318 -10.11 7.75 8.69
N PHE A 319 -10.10 8.10 7.41
CA PHE A 319 -11.24 8.76 6.76
C PHE A 319 -11.33 8.38 5.28
N LYS A 320 -12.45 8.75 4.66
CA LYS A 320 -12.66 8.54 3.22
C LYS A 320 -12.73 9.87 2.50
N GLN A 321 -12.00 10.00 1.39
CA GLN A 321 -11.99 11.17 0.51
C GLN A 321 -12.04 10.70 -0.94
N ASP A 322 -13.03 11.14 -1.69
CA ASP A 322 -13.21 10.82 -3.12
C ASP A 322 -13.09 9.33 -3.47
N GLY A 323 -13.61 8.47 -2.59
CA GLY A 323 -13.58 7.01 -2.78
C GLY A 323 -12.35 6.31 -2.18
N ILE A 324 -11.30 7.06 -1.83
CA ILE A 324 -10.04 6.56 -1.25
C ILE A 324 -10.16 6.53 0.28
N THR A 325 -9.80 5.41 0.89
CA THR A 325 -9.63 5.34 2.35
C THR A 325 -8.23 5.82 2.70
N VAL A 326 -8.12 6.97 3.35
CA VAL A 326 -6.85 7.50 3.85
C VAL A 326 -6.67 7.05 5.29
N LEU A 327 -5.52 6.45 5.60
CA LEU A 327 -5.27 5.78 6.87
C LEU A 327 -3.84 6.04 7.37
N SER A 328 -3.71 6.26 8.67
CA SER A 328 -2.45 6.13 9.39
C SER A 328 -2.63 5.32 10.67
N ASN A 329 -1.56 4.72 11.18
CA ASN A 329 -1.53 4.03 12.46
C ASN A 329 -0.15 4.20 13.11
N GLN A 330 0.02 5.36 13.74
CA GLN A 330 1.31 5.93 14.08
C GLN A 330 1.53 5.84 15.59
N ARG A 331 2.67 5.29 16.01
CA ARG A 331 3.02 5.20 17.43
C ARG A 331 3.52 6.55 17.97
N GLY A 332 4.35 7.24 17.20
CA GLY A 332 5.05 8.45 17.63
C GLY A 332 6.14 8.17 18.67
N TYR A 333 6.79 9.24 19.13
CA TYR A 333 7.89 9.13 20.09
C TYR A 333 7.47 8.56 21.45
N VAL A 334 8.28 7.63 21.97
CA VAL A 334 8.21 7.17 23.35
C VAL A 334 9.42 7.67 24.11
N LEU A 335 9.22 8.74 24.89
CA LEU A 335 10.28 9.44 25.62
C LEU A 335 10.46 8.84 27.03
N PRO A 336 11.69 8.83 27.58
CA PRO A 336 12.00 8.11 28.82
C PRO A 336 11.50 8.74 30.12
N TRP A 337 10.87 9.93 30.11
CA TRP A 337 10.43 10.60 31.35
C TRP A 337 8.94 10.36 31.67
N LYS A 338 8.61 10.32 32.98
CA LYS A 338 7.28 9.97 33.51
C LYS A 338 6.17 10.87 32.93
N PRO A 339 4.99 10.33 32.61
CA PRO A 339 3.85 11.14 32.20
C PRO A 339 3.47 12.13 33.33
N ASP A 340 3.26 13.40 32.99
CA ASP A 340 2.66 14.36 33.92
C ASP A 340 1.21 13.94 34.16
N PRO A 341 0.82 13.53 35.38
CA PRO A 341 -0.54 13.05 35.66
C PRO A 341 -1.63 14.12 35.41
N ARG A 342 -1.26 15.38 35.17
CA ARG A 342 -2.18 16.49 34.84
C ARG A 342 -2.45 16.62 33.34
N LYS A 343 -1.63 15.99 32.48
CA LYS A 343 -1.94 15.89 31.05
C LYS A 343 -2.80 14.66 30.85
N ARG A 344 -4.13 14.83 30.93
CA ARG A 344 -5.06 13.83 30.35
C ARG A 344 -4.61 13.58 28.92
N ASP A 345 -4.12 12.36 28.67
CA ASP A 345 -3.84 11.86 27.32
C ASP A 345 -5.00 12.26 26.41
N SER A 346 -4.69 12.96 25.33
CA SER A 346 -5.64 13.16 24.25
C SER A 346 -6.23 11.81 23.89
N ALA A 347 -7.56 11.74 23.96
CA ALA A 347 -8.49 10.65 23.65
C ALA A 347 -7.88 9.29 23.27
N GLU A 348 -8.39 8.23 23.89
CA GLU A 348 -8.20 6.80 23.55
C GLU A 348 -8.20 6.45 22.04
N LYS A 349 -8.76 7.32 21.18
CA LYS A 349 -8.78 7.24 19.71
C LYS A 349 -7.45 7.57 19.02
N ASP A 350 -6.51 8.25 19.68
CA ASP A 350 -5.22 8.67 19.11
C ASP A 350 -4.10 7.66 19.36
N ARG A 351 -4.36 6.55 20.07
CA ARG A 351 -3.36 5.51 20.36
C ARG A 351 -3.21 4.57 19.17
N VAL A 352 -1.96 4.20 18.88
CA VAL A 352 -1.62 3.18 17.88
C VAL A 352 -2.34 1.86 18.20
N ASP A 353 -3.01 1.29 17.20
CA ASP A 353 -3.59 -0.04 17.27
C ASP A 353 -2.59 -1.03 16.66
N VAL A 354 -1.80 -1.70 17.49
CA VAL A 354 -0.78 -2.65 17.01
C VAL A 354 -1.36 -3.82 16.20
N ARG A 355 -2.68 -4.03 16.23
CA ARG A 355 -3.39 -5.09 15.51
C ARG A 355 -4.16 -4.55 14.30
N LYS A 356 -3.94 -3.29 13.91
CA LYS A 356 -4.65 -2.65 12.79
C LYS A 356 -4.41 -3.38 11.48
N VAL A 357 -5.49 -3.88 10.87
CA VAL A 357 -5.46 -4.56 9.56
C VAL A 357 -6.37 -3.85 8.56
N VAL A 358 -5.87 -3.69 7.33
CA VAL A 358 -6.60 -3.21 6.16
C VAL A 358 -6.81 -4.37 5.20
N ARG A 359 -7.97 -4.41 4.53
CA ARG A 359 -8.26 -5.39 3.47
C ARG A 359 -8.54 -4.70 2.15
N LEU A 360 -7.91 -5.16 1.08
CA LEU A 360 -8.21 -4.73 -0.29
C LEU A 360 -8.71 -5.92 -1.10
N SER A 361 -9.87 -5.76 -1.73
CA SER A 361 -10.41 -6.71 -2.70
C SER A 361 -10.12 -6.28 -4.13
N GLY A 362 -9.76 -7.22 -5.00
CA GLY A 362 -9.64 -7.00 -6.44
C GLY A 362 -10.94 -7.01 -7.24
#